data_AF-A0A2N5Z112-F1
#
_entry.id   AF-A0A2N5Z112-F1
#
_cell.length_a   1.000
_cell.length_b   1.000
_cell.length_c   1.000
_cell.angle_alpha   90.00
_cell.angle_beta   90.00
_cell.angle_gamma   90.00
#
_symmetry.space_group_name_H-M   'P 1'
#
loop_
_entity.id
_entity.type
_entity.pdbx_description
1 polymer ?
#
loop_
_entity_poly.entity_id
_entity_poly.type
_entity_poly.pdbx_seq_one_letter_code
_entity_poly.pdbx_strand_id
1 'polypeptide(L)' 'MTIPDNFKGLDNIEEYKENNKYKYFAKSVTDYKEAIQVQKDIRKLYPDAFVVAFKNGKKIQLKDALNE' A
#
# COMPACT_ATOMS: atom_id res chain seq x y z
N MET A 1 20.58 -3.56 -5.28
CA MET A 1 19.72 -4.67 -4.80
C MET A 1 19.01 -4.17 -3.56
N THR A 2 17.72 -3.87 -3.65
CA THR A 2 16.89 -3.64 -2.47
C THR A 2 16.76 -4.99 -1.76
N ILE A 3 17.37 -5.08 -0.57
CA ILE A 3 17.41 -6.31 0.22
C ILE A 3 16.02 -6.49 0.83
N PRO A 4 15.33 -7.63 0.60
CA PRO A 4 13.98 -7.89 1.12
C PRO A 4 13.89 -7.86 2.67
N ASP A 5 15.04 -7.95 3.35
CA ASP A 5 15.16 -7.84 4.80
C ASP A 5 14.63 -6.51 5.35
N ASN A 6 14.80 -5.41 4.59
CA ASN A 6 14.34 -4.08 5.01
C ASN A 6 12.81 -3.96 5.13
N PHE A 7 12.07 -4.89 4.50
CA PHE A 7 10.62 -4.91 4.51
C PHE A 7 10.04 -6.05 5.35
N LYS A 8 10.83 -6.60 6.30
CA LYS A 8 10.42 -7.70 7.20
C LYS A 8 9.87 -8.92 6.44
N GLY A 9 10.45 -9.25 5.28
CA GLY A 9 10.04 -10.40 4.47
C GLY A 9 8.78 -10.18 3.62
N LEU A 10 8.41 -8.93 3.36
CA LEU A 10 7.39 -8.62 2.36
C LEU A 10 7.98 -8.77 0.94
N ASP A 11 7.54 -9.81 0.25
CA ASP A 11 7.80 -10.03 -1.17
C ASP A 11 6.81 -9.21 -2.04
N ASN A 12 7.29 -8.63 -3.15
CA ASN A 12 6.51 -7.80 -4.10
C ASN A 12 6.16 -6.38 -3.61
N ILE A 13 7.13 -5.67 -3.00
CA ILE A 13 7.00 -4.24 -2.73
C ILE A 13 7.09 -3.46 -4.06
N GLU A 14 6.05 -2.70 -4.41
CA GLU A 14 6.11 -1.72 -5.49
C GLU A 14 6.77 -0.44 -4.96
N GLU A 15 7.88 -0.04 -5.57
CA GLU A 15 8.54 1.23 -5.29
C GLU A 15 7.97 2.33 -6.19
N TYR A 16 7.52 3.41 -5.57
CA TYR A 16 7.03 4.60 -6.27
C TYR A 16 7.82 5.82 -5.82
N LYS A 17 8.55 6.42 -6.75
CA LYS A 17 9.32 7.63 -6.50
C LYS A 17 8.50 8.87 -6.81
N GLU A 18 8.25 9.71 -5.81
CA GLU A 18 7.52 10.96 -5.96
C GLU A 18 8.28 12.10 -5.26
N ASN A 19 8.63 13.16 -5.99
CA ASN A 19 9.27 14.38 -5.45
C ASN A 19 10.45 14.08 -4.50
N ASN A 20 11.43 13.29 -4.97
CA ASN A 20 12.60 12.85 -4.18
C ASN A 20 12.32 11.96 -2.96
N LYS A 21 11.07 11.54 -2.73
CA LYS A 21 10.71 10.56 -1.70
C LYS A 21 10.44 9.21 -2.34
N TYR A 22 10.90 8.16 -1.67
CA TYR A 22 10.56 6.78 -2.02
C TYR A 22 9.34 6.36 -1.22
N LYS A 23 8.29 5.93 -1.91
CA LYS A 23 7.11 5.29 -1.32
C LYS A 23 7.15 3.82 -1.67
N TYR A 24 6.77 2.99 -0.72
CA TYR A 24 6.78 1.55 -0.84
C TYR A 24 5.36 1.03 -0.62
N PHE A 25 4.82 0.29 -1.59
CA PHE A 25 3.49 -0.29 -1.53
C PHE A 25 3.62 -1.80 -1.44
N ALA A 26 3.10 -2.39 -0.37
CA ALA A 26 3.27 -3.83 -0.13
C ALA A 26 2.38 -4.72 -1.00
N LYS A 27 1.21 -4.22 -1.41
CA LYS A 27 0.28 -4.96 -2.27
C LYS A 27 -0.75 -4.00 -2.87
N SER A 28 -1.09 -4.21 -4.13
CA SER A 28 -2.22 -3.57 -4.80
C SER A 28 -3.39 -4.56 -4.89
N VAL A 29 -4.58 -4.08 -4.55
CA VAL A 29 -5.84 -4.84 -4.60
C VAL A 29 -6.94 -3.95 -5.14
N THR A 30 -7.92 -4.54 -5.82
CA THR A 30 -9.10 -3.84 -6.34
C THR A 30 -10.26 -3.87 -5.35
N ASP A 31 -10.37 -4.92 -4.53
CA ASP A 31 -11.41 -5.05 -3.52
C ASP A 31 -11.04 -4.37 -2.21
N TYR A 32 -11.97 -3.57 -1.68
CA TYR A 32 -11.76 -2.84 -0.43
C TYR A 32 -11.62 -3.77 0.79
N LYS A 33 -12.39 -4.87 0.86
CA LYS A 33 -12.31 -5.81 1.98
C LYS A 33 -10.95 -6.50 1.99
N GLU A 34 -10.44 -6.88 0.81
CA GLU A 34 -9.07 -7.37 0.69
C GLU A 34 -8.05 -6.33 1.14
N ALA A 35 -8.24 -5.05 0.77
CA ALA A 35 -7.33 -3.97 1.17
C ALA A 35 -7.24 -3.83 2.70
N ILE A 36 -8.38 -3.92 3.39
CA ILE A 36 -8.44 -3.88 4.86
C ILE A 36 -7.78 -5.11 5.47
N GLN A 37 -7.95 -6.29 4.88
CA GLN A 37 -7.34 -7.52 5.38
C GLN A 37 -5.81 -7.43 5.26
N VAL A 38 -5.32 -7.06 4.09
CA VAL A 38 -3.89 -6.81 3.85
C VAL A 38 -3.36 -5.74 4.79
N GLN A 39 -4.08 -4.62 4.97
CA GLN A 39 -3.69 -3.58 5.90
C GLN A 39 -3.51 -4.12 7.32
N LYS A 40 -4.41 -4.98 7.80
CA LYS A 40 -4.29 -5.59 9.13
C LYS A 40 -3.04 -6.44 9.25
N ASP A 41 -2.71 -7.23 8.22
CA ASP A 41 -1.49 -8.03 8.22
C ASP A 41 -0.23 -7.17 8.18
N ILE A 42 -0.19 -6.15 7.32
CA ILE A 42 0.92 -5.18 7.27
C ILE A 42 1.04 -4.43 8.59
N ARG A 43 -0.06 -4.06 9.24
CA ARG A 43 -0.06 -3.36 10.53
C ARG A 43 0.58 -4.15 11.66
N LYS A 44 0.59 -5.49 11.59
CA LYS A 44 1.32 -6.33 12.56
C LYS A 44 2.84 -6.09 12.47
N LEU A 45 3.33 -5.76 11.28
CA LEU A 45 4.75 -5.49 11.02
C LEU A 45 5.08 -3.99 11.11
N TYR A 46 4.17 -3.15 10.61
CA TYR A 46 4.29 -1.70 10.46
C TYR A 46 3.00 -1.02 10.95
N PRO A 47 2.90 -0.66 12.25
CA PRO A 47 1.65 -0.13 12.83
C PRO A 47 1.17 1.16 12.16
N ASP A 48 2.10 1.97 11.64
CA ASP A 48 1.82 3.19 10.88
C ASP A 48 1.36 2.96 9.43
N ALA A 49 1.19 1.72 8.98
CA ALA A 49 0.73 1.43 7.64
C ALA A 49 -0.75 1.79 7.43
N PHE A 50 -1.03 2.34 6.24
CA PHE A 50 -2.37 2.77 5.82
C PHE A 50 -2.64 2.40 4.35
N VAL A 51 -3.92 2.26 4.02
CA VAL A 51 -4.37 1.98 2.66
C VAL A 51 -4.41 3.28 1.86
N VAL A 52 -3.92 3.23 0.62
CA VAL A 52 -4.03 4.33 -0.34
C VAL A 52 -4.88 3.85 -1.51
N ALA A 53 -5.95 4.58 -1.81
CA ALA A 53 -6.76 4.31 -2.98
C ALA A 53 -6.26 5.14 -4.17
N PHE A 54 -6.14 4.48 -5.32
CA PHE A 54 -5.81 5.11 -6.59
C PHE A 54 -6.94 4.83 -7.59
N LYS A 55 -7.35 5.87 -8.33
CA LYS A 55 -8.32 5.77 -9.43
C LYS A 55 -7.78 6.55 -10.62
N ASN A 56 -7.65 5.89 -11.76
CA ASN A 56 -7.06 6.47 -12.99
C ASN A 56 -5.70 7.16 -12.74
N GLY A 57 -4.83 6.54 -11.94
CA GLY A 57 -3.51 7.08 -11.61
C GLY A 57 -3.53 8.28 -10.64
N LYS A 58 -4.70 8.70 -10.15
CA LYS A 58 -4.83 9.75 -9.13
C LYS A 58 -5.15 9.13 -7.77
N LYS A 59 -4.44 9.58 -6.74
CA LYS A 59 -4.78 9.23 -5.35
C LYS A 59 -6.15 9.84 -5.00
N ILE A 60 -7.05 9.00 -4.50
CA ILE A 60 -8.38 9.41 -4.01
C ILE A 60 -8.53 9.06 -2.53
N GLN A 61 -9.54 9.62 -1.86
CA GLN A 61 -9.81 9.22 -0.48
C GLN A 61 -10.49 7.84 -0.49
N LEU A 62 -10.23 7.01 0.53
CA LEU A 62 -10.82 5.68 0.65
C LEU A 62 -12.36 5.72 0.60
N LYS A 63 -12.97 6.74 1.19
CA LYS A 63 -14.41 6.95 1.12
C LYS A 63 -14.92 7.24 -0.29
N ASP A 64 -14.14 7.92 -1.12
CA ASP A 64 -14.51 8.17 -2.53
C ASP A 64 -14.40 6.89 -3.36
N ALA A 65 -13.46 5.99 -2.99
CA ALA A 65 -13.31 4.69 -3.62
C ALA A 65 -14.45 3.70 -3.27
N LEU A 66 -15.11 3.91 -2.14
CA LEU A 66 -16.20 3.07 -1.63
C LEU A 66 -17.60 3.50 -2.10
N ASN A 67 -17.74 4.72 -2.62
CA ASN A 67 -19.02 5.32 -3.02
C ASN A 67 -19.28 5.24 -4.54
N GLU A 68 -18.60 4.35 -5.25
CA GLU A 68 -18.82 4.07 -6.67
C GLU A 68 -19.26 2.62 -6.88
#